data_AF-A0AA41XKU4-F1
#
_entry.id   AF-A0AA41XKU4-F1
#
_cell.length_a   1.000
_cell.length_b   1.000
_cell.length_c   1.000
_cell.angle_alpha   90.00
_cell.angle_beta   90.00
_cell.angle_gamma   90.00
#
_symmetry.space_group_name_H-M   'P 1'
#
loop_
_entity.id
_entity.type
_entity.pdbx_description
1 polymer ?
#
loop_
_entity_poly.entity_id
_entity_poly.type
_entity_poly.pdbx_seq_one_letter_code
_entity_poly.pdbx_strand_id
1 'polypeptide(L)' 'MMSFDTSGPNPDLFRASIAAIDAEHPLRSPWHYDQSITGPRLDRLDAKTAYFVDYIQYLEQRLAALEARLAQG' A
#
# COMPACT_ATOMS: atom_id res chain seq x y z
N MET A 1 -8.49 27.32 17.46
CA MET A 1 -7.67 27.01 16.27
C MET A 1 -6.97 25.69 16.55
N MET A 2 -7.55 24.56 16.14
CA MET A 2 -6.92 23.24 16.27
C MET A 2 -6.44 22.83 14.87
N SER A 3 -5.13 22.85 14.66
CA SER A 3 -4.53 22.17 13.50
C SER A 3 -4.49 20.69 13.83
N PHE A 4 -5.37 19.93 13.19
CA PHE A 4 -5.25 18.49 13.11
C PHE A 4 -4.09 18.21 12.16
N ASP A 5 -3.05 17.56 12.65
CA ASP A 5 -2.01 17.02 11.77
C ASP A 5 -2.64 15.91 10.92
N THR A 6 -2.90 16.24 9.66
CA THR A 6 -3.49 15.39 8.63
C THR A 6 -2.48 14.45 8.00
N SER A 7 -1.29 14.27 8.60
CA SER A 7 -0.30 13.26 8.21
C SER A 7 -0.78 11.81 8.32
N GLY A 8 -2.10 11.59 8.44
CA GLY A 8 -2.83 10.37 8.18
C GLY A 8 -2.28 9.64 6.95
N PRO A 9 -2.36 8.30 6.91
CA PRO A 9 -2.16 7.58 5.67
C PRO A 9 -3.08 8.21 4.63
N ASN A 10 -2.52 9.04 3.75
CA ASN A 10 -3.33 9.72 2.77
C ASN A 10 -3.83 8.63 1.83
N PRO A 11 -5.16 8.40 1.70
CA PRO A 11 -5.67 7.41 0.77
C PRO A 11 -5.18 7.65 -0.67
N ASP A 12 -4.80 8.89 -1.00
CA ASP A 12 -4.18 9.23 -2.27
C ASP A 12 -2.74 8.69 -2.38
N LEU A 13 -1.96 8.64 -1.29
CA LEU A 13 -0.62 8.03 -1.27
C LEU A 13 -0.68 6.51 -1.44
N PHE A 14 -1.67 5.86 -0.81
CA PHE A 14 -1.92 4.44 -1.01
C PHE A 14 -2.26 4.15 -2.48
N ARG A 15 -3.24 4.88 -3.05
CA ARG A 15 -3.63 4.73 -4.45
C ARG A 15 -2.47 5.01 -5.41
N ALA A 16 -1.68 6.05 -5.14
CA ALA A 16 -0.50 6.38 -5.93
C ALA A 16 0.58 5.29 -5.88
N SER A 17 0.82 4.69 -4.71
CA SER A 17 1.80 3.60 -4.55
C SER A 17 1.37 2.36 -5.32
N ILE A 18 0.07 2.02 -5.30
CA ILE A 18 -0.47 0.94 -6.12
C ILE A 18 -0.34 1.25 -7.61
N ALA A 19 -0.62 2.49 -8.03
CA ALA A 19 -0.44 2.90 -9.42
C ALA A 19 1.03 2.83 -9.87
N ALA A 20 1.98 3.14 -8.99
CA ALA A 20 3.41 3.05 -9.27
C ALA A 20 3.86 1.59 -9.46
N ILE A 21 3.49 0.70 -8.52
CA ILE A 21 3.74 -0.75 -8.65
C ILE A 21 3.12 -1.29 -9.96
N ASP A 22 1.95 -0.77 -10.31
CA ASP A 22 1.23 -1.16 -11.52
C ASP A 22 1.95 -0.72 -12.81
N ALA A 23 2.66 0.40 -12.77
CA ALA A 23 3.46 0.93 -13.88
C ALA A 23 4.82 0.23 -14.01
N GLU A 24 5.45 -0.12 -12.89
CA GLU A 24 6.73 -0.85 -12.83
C GLU A 24 6.58 -2.31 -13.28
N HIS A 25 5.42 -2.92 -13.01
CA HIS A 25 5.10 -4.30 -13.37
C HIS A 25 3.88 -4.37 -14.32
N PRO A 26 4.00 -3.92 -15.59
CA PRO A 26 2.87 -3.80 -16.49
C PRO A 26 2.32 -5.17 -16.94
N LEU A 27 1.00 -5.31 -16.94
CA LEU A 27 0.31 -6.49 -17.43
C LEU A 27 0.37 -6.53 -18.97
N ARG A 28 1.00 -7.57 -19.52
CA ARG A 28 0.93 -7.87 -20.96
C ARG A 28 -0.22 -8.85 -21.24
N SER A 29 -0.93 -8.65 -22.34
CA SER A 29 -2.09 -9.44 -22.82
C SER A 29 -1.83 -9.80 -24.28
N PRO A 30 -2.12 -11.04 -24.77
CA PRO A 30 -3.33 -11.83 -24.53
C PRO A 30 -3.16 -13.08 -23.65
N TRP A 31 -4.29 -13.59 -23.14
CA TRP A 31 -4.45 -14.64 -22.11
C TRP A 31 -4.27 -16.08 -22.62
N HIS A 32 -3.10 -16.40 -23.16
CA HIS A 32 -2.67 -17.79 -23.18
C HIS A 32 -1.84 -18.05 -21.93
N TYR A 33 -1.84 -19.29 -21.40
CA TYR A 33 -0.99 -19.74 -20.29
C TYR A 33 0.50 -19.71 -20.70
N ASP A 34 0.96 -18.52 -21.04
CA ASP A 34 2.30 -18.20 -21.41
C ASP A 34 3.01 -17.76 -20.13
N GLN A 35 4.05 -18.49 -19.76
CA GLN A 35 4.90 -18.18 -18.61
C GLN A 35 5.49 -16.77 -18.71
N SER A 36 5.66 -16.23 -19.94
CA SER A 36 6.07 -14.85 -20.18
C SER A 36 5.07 -13.80 -19.70
N ILE A 37 3.82 -14.20 -19.43
CA ILE A 37 2.72 -13.37 -18.95
C ILE A 37 2.43 -13.64 -17.47
N THR A 38 2.56 -14.89 -17.02
CA THR A 38 2.32 -15.27 -15.62
C THR A 38 3.37 -14.72 -14.67
N GLY A 39 4.67 -14.73 -15.05
CA GLY A 39 5.76 -14.21 -14.20
C GLY A 39 5.55 -12.75 -13.77
N PRO A 40 5.40 -11.79 -14.71
CA PRO A 40 5.17 -10.39 -14.37
C PRO A 40 3.92 -10.13 -13.51
N ARG A 41 2.90 -10.99 -13.60
CA ARG A 41 1.70 -10.92 -12.76
C ARG A 41 1.98 -11.33 -11.32
N LEU A 42 2.75 -12.40 -11.13
CA LEU A 42 3.19 -12.84 -9.81
C LEU A 42 4.07 -11.79 -9.16
N ASP A 43 5.06 -11.25 -9.89
CA ASP A 43 5.93 -10.17 -9.38
C ASP A 43 5.11 -8.96 -8.90
N ARG A 44 4.09 -8.55 -9.67
CA ARG A 44 3.17 -7.47 -9.30
C ARG A 44 2.35 -7.78 -8.06
N LEU A 45 1.84 -9.02 -7.93
CA LEU A 45 1.06 -9.44 -6.76
C LEU A 45 1.92 -9.52 -5.50
N ASP A 46 3.15 -10.01 -5.62
CA ASP A 46 4.11 -10.07 -4.53
C ASP A 46 4.50 -8.67 -4.06
N ALA A 47 4.79 -7.74 -4.99
CA ALA A 47 5.09 -6.34 -4.66
C ALA A 47 3.91 -5.65 -3.94
N LYS A 48 2.67 -5.87 -4.40
CA LYS A 48 1.48 -5.34 -3.71
C LYS A 48 1.31 -5.93 -2.31
N THR A 49 1.56 -7.23 -2.18
CA THR A 49 1.44 -7.93 -0.89
C THR A 49 2.46 -7.39 0.11
N ALA A 50 3.71 -7.21 -0.31
CA ALA A 50 4.76 -6.61 0.53
C ALA A 50 4.38 -5.19 0.99
N TYR A 51 3.93 -4.34 0.06
CA TYR A 51 3.49 -2.98 0.40
C TYR A 51 2.31 -2.98 1.39
N PHE A 52 1.35 -3.89 1.23
CA PHE A 52 0.21 -3.97 2.15
C PHE A 52 0.63 -4.39 3.56
N VAL A 53 1.57 -5.31 3.69
CA VAL A 53 2.10 -5.71 5.01
C VAL A 53 2.74 -4.51 5.71
N ASP A 54 3.63 -3.78 5.02
CA ASP A 54 4.30 -2.61 5.57
C ASP A 54 3.30 -1.52 5.96
N TYR A 55 2.29 -1.32 5.12
CA TYR A 55 1.25 -0.31 5.37
C TYR A 55 0.35 -0.66 6.56
N ILE A 56 0.00 -1.94 6.74
CA ILE A 56 -0.76 -2.39 7.92
C ILE A 56 0.06 -2.16 9.20
N GLN A 57 1.34 -2.53 9.21
CA GLN A 57 2.21 -2.30 10.37
C GLN A 57 2.31 -0.82 10.72
N TYR A 58 2.44 0.05 9.70
CA TYR A 58 2.41 1.50 9.90
C TYR A 58 1.09 1.97 10.53
N LEU A 59 -0.06 1.46 10.06
CA LEU A 59 -1.37 1.80 10.60
C LEU A 59 -1.51 1.38 12.07
N GLU A 60 -1.08 0.17 12.42
CA GLU A 60 -1.12 -0.35 13.78
C GLU A 60 -0.27 0.50 14.74
N GLN A 61 0.95 0.87 14.34
CA GLN A 61 1.80 1.77 15.13
C GLN A 61 1.18 3.15 15.34
N ARG A 62 0.57 3.70 14.28
CA ARG A 62 -0.12 4.99 14.35
C ARG A 62 -1.33 4.93 15.29
N LEU A 63 -2.11 3.86 15.22
CA LEU A 63 -3.27 3.65 16.08
C LEU A 63 -2.84 3.61 17.55
N ALA A 64 -1.83 2.78 17.88
CA ALA A 64 -1.30 2.69 19.23
C ALA A 64 -0.79 4.05 19.76
N ALA A 65 -0.12 4.84 18.92
CA ALA A 65 0.33 6.17 19.28
C ALA A 65 -0.83 7.14 19.55
N LEU A 66 -1.91 7.07 18.77
CA LEU A 66 -3.11 7.89 18.98
C LEU A 66 -3.86 7.48 20.25
N GLU A 67 -4.01 6.17 20.49
CA GLU A 67 -4.62 5.63 21.72
C GLU A 67 -3.86 6.06 22.96
N ALA A 68 -2.52 5.99 22.94
CA ALA A 68 -1.68 6.43 24.05
C ALA A 68 -1.85 7.93 24.35
N ARG A 69 -1.99 8.77 23.31
CA ARG A 69 -2.24 10.21 23.47
C ARG A 69 -3.62 10.49 24.06
N LEU A 70 -4.64 9.74 23.66
CA LEU A 70 -5.99 9.86 24.20
C LEU A 70 -6.07 9.41 25.66
N ALA A 71 -5.28 8.40 26.07
CA ALA A 71 -5.22 7.95 27.46
C ALA A 71 -4.48 8.92 28.41
N GLN A 72 -3.72 9.88 27.86
CA GLN A 72 -2.95 10.87 28.63
C GLN A 72 -3.66 12.23 28.77
N GLY A 73 -4.82 12.41 28.13
CA GLY A 73 -5.65 13.63 28.19
C GLY A 73 -7.01 13.37 28.81
#